data_AF-A0A2W4Z1R8-F1
#
_entry.id   AF-A0A2W4Z1R8-F1
#
_cell.length_a   1.000
_cell.length_b   1.000
_cell.length_c   1.000
_cell.angle_alpha   90.00
_cell.angle_beta   90.00
_cell.angle_gamma   90.00
#
_symmetry.space_group_name_H-M   'P 1'
#
loop_
_entity.id
_entity.type
_entity.pdbx_description
1 polymer ?
#
loop_
_entity_poly.entity_id
_entity_poly.type
_entity_poly.pdbx_seq_one_letter_code
_entity_poly.pdbx_strand_id
1 'polypeptide(L)'
;MLNTLIAPIAALLDKLIPDPKARDAAKLELLKLESTADLDRVKAQLSAIVAEAQSADPWTARARPGFLYVMYALLLWAIPMGLISAVQPDMAAGIARGMTAYLRGIPEELYALFGTGYLGYTAARAWGKARGVER
;
A
#
# COMPACT_ATOMS: atom_id res chain seq x y z
N MET A 1 8.51 12.36 -16.78
CA MET A 1 8.06 12.95 -18.07
C MET A 1 8.39 14.44 -18.19
N LEU A 2 8.80 15.15 -17.13
CA LEU A 2 9.27 16.55 -17.24
C LEU A 2 10.72 16.70 -17.75
N ASN A 3 11.67 15.83 -17.37
CA ASN A 3 13.05 15.88 -17.88
C ASN A 3 13.18 15.92 -19.42
N THR A 4 12.25 15.28 -20.14
CA THR A 4 12.25 15.24 -21.61
C THR A 4 11.86 16.57 -22.26
N LEU A 5 11.20 17.48 -21.54
CA LEU A 5 10.81 18.82 -22.04
C LEU A 5 11.89 19.88 -21.78
N ILE A 6 12.78 19.64 -20.81
CA ILE A 6 13.79 20.63 -20.39
C ILE A 6 14.92 20.72 -21.41
N ALA A 7 15.39 19.60 -21.96
CA ALA A 7 16.42 19.59 -22.98
C ALA A 7 16.06 20.44 -24.23
N PRO A 8 14.86 20.30 -24.83
CA PRO A 8 14.48 21.15 -25.96
C PRO A 8 14.22 22.62 -25.57
N ILE A 9 13.68 22.91 -24.38
CA ILE A 9 13.47 24.29 -23.91
C ILE A 9 14.82 24.98 -23.62
N ALA A 10 15.78 24.28 -23.01
CA ALA A 10 17.12 24.78 -22.79
C ALA A 10 17.87 25.06 -24.10
N ALA A 11 17.72 24.18 -25.10
CA ALA A 11 18.26 24.40 -26.45
C ALA A 11 17.57 25.58 -27.16
N LEU A 12 16.28 25.81 -26.89
CA LEU A 12 15.57 26.98 -27.40
C LEU A 12 16.11 28.27 -26.78
N LEU A 13 16.37 28.26 -25.46
CA LEU A 13 16.97 29.40 -24.76
C LEU A 13 18.39 29.71 -25.24
N ASP A 14 19.20 28.68 -25.52
CA ASP A 14 20.55 28.84 -26.10
C ASP A 14 20.52 29.53 -27.48
N LYS A 15 19.41 29.41 -28.22
CA LYS A 15 19.23 29.96 -29.57
C LYS A 15 18.54 31.32 -29.57
N LEU A 16 17.72 31.62 -28.55
CA LEU A 16 16.96 32.88 -28.43
C LEU A 16 17.70 33.98 -27.68
N ILE A 17 18.58 33.62 -26.73
CA ILE A 17 19.26 34.57 -25.83
C ILE A 17 20.76 34.59 -26.14
N PRO A 18 21.28 35.63 -26.82
CA PRO A 18 22.69 35.74 -27.18
C PRO A 18 23.60 36.09 -25.99
N ASP A 19 23.06 36.75 -24.96
CA ASP A 19 23.82 37.15 -23.76
C ASP A 19 23.95 35.97 -22.78
N PRO A 20 25.17 35.45 -22.51
CA PRO A 20 25.38 34.31 -21.64
C PRO A 20 24.84 34.53 -20.21
N LYS A 21 24.83 35.77 -19.70
CA LYS A 21 24.31 36.04 -18.34
C LYS A 21 22.80 35.92 -18.25
N ALA A 22 22.06 36.40 -19.25
CA ALA A 22 20.61 36.32 -19.30
C ALA A 22 20.12 34.87 -19.49
N ARG A 23 20.90 34.06 -20.22
CA ARG A 23 20.64 32.64 -20.44
C ARG A 23 20.80 31.80 -19.18
N ASP A 24 21.86 32.03 -18.41
CA ASP A 24 22.11 31.31 -17.17
C ASP A 24 21.06 31.66 -16.08
N ALA A 25 20.59 32.91 -16.07
CA ALA A 25 19.47 33.33 -15.23
C ALA A 25 18.16 32.61 -15.59
N ALA A 26 17.84 32.50 -16.88
CA ALA A 26 16.65 31.78 -17.35
C ALA A 26 16.71 30.27 -17.05
N LYS A 27 17.89 29.65 -17.18
CA LYS A 27 18.10 28.24 -16.78
C LYS A 27 17.94 28.04 -15.28
N LEU A 28 18.43 28.99 -14.46
CA LEU A 28 18.25 28.95 -13.01
C LEU A 28 16.78 29.10 -12.61
N GLU A 29 16.03 29.96 -13.30
CA GLU A 29 14.59 30.15 -13.08
C GLU A 29 13.78 28.90 -13.48
N LEU A 30 14.13 28.26 -14.60
CA LEU A 30 13.54 26.97 -14.98
C LEU A 30 13.79 25.88 -13.93
N LEU A 31 15.00 25.79 -13.39
CA LEU A 31 15.35 24.80 -12.35
C LEU A 31 14.55 25.06 -11.05
N LYS A 32 14.34 26.33 -10.69
CA LYS A 32 13.51 26.73 -9.54
C LYS A 32 12.03 26.37 -9.74
N LEU A 33 11.50 26.56 -10.94
CA LEU A 33 10.13 26.19 -11.27
C LEU A 33 9.92 24.66 -11.25
N GLU A 34 10.88 23.90 -11.78
CA GLU A 34 10.86 22.43 -11.72
C GLU A 34 10.89 21.92 -10.28
N SER A 35 11.82 22.40 -9.46
CA SER A 35 11.90 22.01 -8.05
C SER A 35 10.62 22.36 -7.27
N THR A 36 9.97 23.49 -7.58
CA THR A 36 8.68 23.86 -6.97
C THR A 36 7.56 22.92 -7.41
N ALA A 37 7.47 22.61 -8.70
CA ALA A 37 6.48 21.68 -9.24
C ALA A 37 6.64 20.25 -8.69
N ASP A 38 7.87 19.79 -8.52
CA ASP A 38 8.18 18.49 -7.92
C ASP A 38 7.80 18.46 -6.43
N LEU A 39 8.11 19.53 -5.69
CA LEU A 39 7.68 19.67 -4.29
C LEU A 39 6.17 19.66 -4.14
N ASP A 40 5.43 20.34 -5.02
CA ASP A 40 3.97 20.34 -5.00
C ASP A 40 3.38 18.97 -5.35
N ARG A 41 4.02 18.23 -6.27
CA ARG A 41 3.63 16.86 -6.60
C ARG A 41 3.85 15.90 -5.43
N VAL A 42 5.00 16.01 -4.75
CA VAL A 42 5.31 15.22 -3.55
C VAL A 42 4.35 15.57 -2.42
N LYS A 43 4.07 16.87 -2.20
CA LYS A 43 3.06 17.31 -1.22
C LYS A 43 1.68 16.74 -1.54
N ALA A 44 1.23 16.77 -2.79
CA ALA A 44 -0.08 16.21 -3.17
C ALA A 44 -0.17 14.70 -2.87
N GLN A 45 0.90 13.94 -3.15
CA GLN A 45 0.98 12.52 -2.81
C GLN A 45 0.98 12.28 -1.30
N LEU A 46 1.73 13.08 -0.54
CA LEU A 46 1.76 13.00 0.92
C LEU A 46 0.43 13.43 1.54
N SER A 47 -0.23 14.46 1.00
CA SER A 47 -1.55 14.92 1.43
C SER A 47 -2.62 13.86 1.23
N ALA A 48 -2.58 13.09 0.15
CA ALA A 48 -3.47 11.95 -0.04
C ALA A 48 -3.25 10.85 1.02
N ILE A 49 -1.99 10.56 1.35
CA ILE A 49 -1.62 9.58 2.39
C ILE A 49 -2.03 10.07 3.79
N VAL A 50 -1.80 11.36 4.09
CA VAL A 50 -2.16 11.99 5.36
C VAL A 50 -3.68 12.12 5.49
N ALA A 51 -4.40 12.43 4.42
CA ALA A 51 -5.86 12.47 4.41
C ALA A 51 -6.47 11.08 4.61
N GLU A 52 -5.89 10.03 4.00
CA GLU A 52 -6.30 8.65 4.24
C GLU A 52 -6.01 8.21 5.70
N ALA A 53 -4.90 8.67 6.27
CA ALA A 53 -4.53 8.43 7.68
C ALA A 53 -5.38 9.23 8.69
N GLN A 54 -5.96 10.37 8.28
CA GLN A 54 -6.90 11.16 9.09
C GLN A 54 -8.36 10.71 8.98
N SER A 55 -8.66 9.63 8.25
CA SER A 55 -9.98 9.00 8.30
C SER A 55 -10.25 8.51 9.73
N ALA A 56 -11.08 9.28 10.45
CA ALA A 56 -11.41 9.11 11.85
C ALA A 56 -12.35 7.92 12.14
N ASP A 57 -12.44 6.95 11.22
CA ASP A 57 -13.17 5.72 11.44
C ASP A 57 -12.25 4.66 12.08
N PRO A 58 -12.51 4.26 13.35
CA PRO A 58 -11.69 3.27 14.06
C PRO A 58 -11.58 1.95 13.32
N TRP A 59 -12.55 1.60 12.48
CA TRP A 59 -12.55 0.36 11.69
C TRP A 59 -11.62 0.45 10.48
N THR A 60 -11.61 1.58 9.79
CA THR A 60 -10.78 1.81 8.60
C THR A 60 -9.30 2.08 8.95
N ALA A 61 -9.04 2.84 10.03
CA ALA A 61 -7.67 3.08 10.52
C ALA A 61 -7.00 1.81 11.08
N ARG A 62 -7.77 0.88 11.65
CA ARG A 62 -7.27 -0.37 12.23
C ARG A 62 -7.27 -1.56 11.26
N ALA A 63 -7.78 -1.39 10.04
CA ALA A 63 -7.75 -2.46 9.04
C ALA A 63 -6.32 -2.89 8.67
N ARG A 64 -5.38 -1.94 8.54
CA ARG A 64 -3.96 -2.24 8.25
C ARG A 64 -3.26 -2.96 9.43
N PRO A 65 -3.38 -2.51 10.70
CA PRO A 65 -2.91 -3.26 11.88
C PRO A 65 -3.66 -4.57 12.17
N GLY A 66 -4.90 -4.71 11.70
CA GLY A 66 -5.81 -5.79 12.08
C GLY A 66 -5.27 -7.18 11.72
N PHE A 67 -4.64 -7.31 10.55
CA PHE A 67 -3.98 -8.56 10.16
C PHE A 67 -2.89 -8.98 11.17
N LEU A 68 -2.05 -8.03 11.61
CA LEU A 68 -1.01 -8.31 12.60
C LEU A 68 -1.60 -8.73 13.94
N TYR A 69 -2.73 -8.14 14.36
CA TYR A 69 -3.41 -8.56 15.59
C TYR A 69 -3.98 -9.98 15.50
N VAL A 70 -4.49 -10.38 14.34
CA VAL A 70 -4.92 -11.78 14.12
C VAL A 70 -3.71 -12.72 14.18
N MET A 71 -2.59 -12.35 13.55
CA MET A 71 -1.35 -13.15 13.64
C MET A 71 -0.85 -13.28 15.08
N TYR A 72 -0.88 -12.19 15.85
CA TYR A 72 -0.54 -12.23 17.27
C TYR A 72 -1.50 -13.08 18.08
N ALA A 73 -2.80 -13.03 17.78
CA ALA A 73 -3.77 -13.91 18.43
C ALA A 73 -3.44 -15.40 18.15
N LEU A 74 -3.15 -15.76 16.90
CA LEU A 74 -2.77 -17.13 16.53
C LEU A 74 -1.48 -17.59 17.22
N LEU A 75 -0.47 -16.72 17.27
CA LEU A 75 0.82 -17.01 17.94
C LEU A 75 0.64 -17.15 19.45
N LEU A 76 -0.06 -16.22 20.09
CA LEU A 76 -0.30 -16.24 21.53
C LEU A 76 -1.22 -17.38 21.94
N TRP A 77 -2.09 -17.86 21.05
CA TRP A 77 -2.91 -19.05 21.28
C TRP A 77 -2.08 -20.33 21.46
N ALA A 78 -0.83 -20.36 21.00
CA ALA A 78 0.08 -21.47 21.26
C ALA A 78 0.44 -21.60 22.75
N ILE A 79 0.40 -20.50 23.53
CA ILE A 79 0.74 -20.50 24.96
C ILE A 79 -0.27 -21.32 25.79
N PRO A 80 -1.59 -21.04 25.77
CA PRO A 80 -2.55 -21.84 26.51
C PRO A 80 -2.59 -23.29 26.00
N MET A 81 -2.45 -23.52 24.70
CA MET A 81 -2.38 -24.88 24.16
C MET A 81 -1.13 -25.64 24.61
N GLY A 82 0.02 -24.97 24.71
CA GLY A 82 1.24 -25.54 25.26
C GLY A 82 1.11 -25.90 26.73
N LEU A 83 0.47 -25.04 27.54
CA LEU A 83 0.19 -25.32 28.95
C LEU A 83 -0.74 -26.53 29.11
N ILE A 84 -1.82 -26.59 28.33
CA ILE A 84 -2.73 -27.74 28.32
C ILE A 84 -1.97 -29.01 27.90
N SER A 85 -1.12 -28.93 26.89
CA SER A 85 -0.31 -30.08 26.44
C SER A 85 0.68 -30.56 27.48
N ALA A 86 1.20 -29.68 28.34
CA ALA A 86 2.13 -30.05 29.40
C ALA A 86 1.44 -30.76 30.58
N VAL A 87 0.18 -30.40 30.89
CA VAL A 87 -0.57 -30.96 32.03
C VAL A 87 -1.47 -32.12 31.62
N GLN A 88 -2.09 -32.04 30.44
CA GLN A 88 -3.07 -33.01 29.92
C GLN A 88 -2.85 -33.25 28.42
N PRO A 89 -1.86 -34.07 28.05
CA PRO A 89 -1.48 -34.28 26.64
C PRO A 89 -2.60 -34.92 25.81
N ASP A 90 -3.38 -35.84 26.38
CA ASP A 90 -4.49 -36.48 25.67
C ASP A 90 -5.61 -35.50 25.32
N MET A 91 -5.90 -34.55 26.22
CA MET A 91 -6.88 -33.49 25.97
C MET A 91 -6.37 -32.54 24.86
N ALA A 92 -5.09 -32.15 24.91
CA ALA A 92 -4.48 -31.33 23.87
C ALA A 92 -4.54 -32.02 22.49
N ALA A 93 -4.26 -33.33 22.43
CA ALA A 93 -4.37 -34.12 21.22
C ALA A 93 -5.83 -34.19 20.70
N GLY A 94 -6.80 -34.32 21.60
CA GLY A 94 -8.23 -34.25 21.27
C GLY A 94 -8.62 -32.93 20.62
N ILE A 95 -8.21 -31.81 21.23
CA ILE A 95 -8.47 -30.46 20.71
C ILE A 95 -7.82 -30.27 19.34
N ALA A 96 -6.56 -30.66 19.18
CA ALA A 96 -5.84 -30.53 17.91
C ALA A 96 -6.48 -31.35 16.78
N ARG A 97 -6.90 -32.58 17.07
CA ARG A 97 -7.62 -33.43 16.10
C ARG A 97 -8.97 -32.84 15.73
N GLY A 98 -9.75 -32.37 16.71
CA GLY A 98 -11.05 -31.74 16.47
C GLY A 98 -10.92 -30.48 15.61
N MET A 99 -9.98 -29.60 15.93
CA MET A 99 -9.70 -28.39 15.15
C MET A 99 -9.24 -28.72 13.73
N THR A 100 -8.36 -29.71 13.57
CA THR A 100 -7.90 -30.16 12.24
C THR A 100 -9.06 -30.74 11.41
N ALA A 101 -9.91 -31.56 12.03
CA ALA A 101 -11.07 -32.15 11.37
C ALA A 101 -12.08 -31.07 10.95
N TYR A 102 -12.33 -30.08 11.81
CA TYR A 102 -13.19 -28.94 11.50
C TYR A 102 -12.65 -28.14 10.31
N LEU A 103 -11.37 -27.75 10.33
CA LEU A 103 -10.77 -26.96 9.25
C LEU A 103 -10.74 -27.72 7.92
N ARG A 104 -10.47 -29.04 7.94
CA ARG A 104 -10.53 -29.88 6.74
C ARG A 104 -11.96 -30.15 6.26
N GLY A 105 -12.94 -30.00 7.13
CA GLY A 105 -14.35 -30.15 6.79
C GLY A 105 -14.94 -28.94 6.07
N ILE A 106 -14.20 -27.82 6.00
CA ILE A 106 -14.63 -26.63 5.26
C ILE A 106 -14.38 -26.86 3.76
N PRO A 107 -15.42 -26.80 2.92
CA PRO A 107 -15.28 -27.00 1.47
C PRO A 107 -14.28 -26.02 0.84
N GLU A 108 -13.51 -26.49 -0.14
CA GLU A 108 -12.51 -25.70 -0.85
C GLU A 108 -13.14 -24.50 -1.58
N GLU A 109 -14.40 -24.63 -1.99
CA GLU A 109 -15.19 -23.57 -2.62
C GLU A 109 -15.36 -22.35 -1.71
N LEU A 110 -15.46 -22.54 -0.39
CA LEU A 110 -15.51 -21.42 0.56
C LEU A 110 -14.15 -20.73 0.68
N TYR A 111 -13.05 -21.48 0.64
CA TYR A 111 -11.71 -20.91 0.60
C TYR A 111 -11.43 -20.19 -0.72
N ALA A 112 -11.88 -20.75 -1.84
CA ALA A 112 -11.80 -20.13 -3.15
C ALA A 112 -12.64 -18.85 -3.21
N LEU A 113 -13.85 -18.85 -2.64
CA LEU A 113 -14.69 -17.65 -2.54
C LEU A 113 -14.04 -16.57 -1.65
N PHE A 114 -13.44 -16.96 -0.53
CA PHE A 114 -12.72 -16.04 0.35
C PHE A 114 -11.47 -15.46 -0.33
N GLY A 115 -10.69 -16.31 -1.01
CA GLY A 115 -9.50 -15.92 -1.77
C GLY A 115 -9.83 -15.04 -2.96
N THR A 116 -10.87 -15.38 -3.72
CA THR A 116 -11.37 -14.55 -4.83
C THR A 116 -12.02 -13.26 -4.34
N GLY A 117 -12.64 -13.21 -3.15
CA GLY A 117 -13.10 -11.95 -2.55
C GLY A 117 -11.94 -11.02 -2.17
N TYR A 118 -10.90 -11.57 -1.54
CA TYR A 118 -9.74 -10.80 -1.10
C TYR A 118 -8.84 -10.34 -2.26
N LEU A 119 -8.58 -11.22 -3.23
CA LEU A 119 -7.81 -10.92 -4.44
C LEU A 119 -8.65 -10.22 -5.53
N GLY A 120 -9.95 -10.46 -5.56
CA GLY A 120 -10.88 -9.82 -6.50
C GLY A 120 -11.02 -8.34 -6.20
N TYR A 121 -10.99 -7.92 -4.93
CA TYR A 121 -10.96 -6.49 -4.58
C TYR A 121 -9.67 -5.81 -5.07
N THR A 122 -8.52 -6.46 -4.91
CA THR A 122 -7.24 -5.89 -5.39
C THR A 122 -7.18 -5.87 -6.92
N ALA A 123 -7.69 -6.90 -7.59
CA ALA A 123 -7.80 -6.96 -9.05
C ALA A 123 -8.78 -5.92 -9.59
N ALA A 124 -9.97 -5.77 -8.99
CA ALA A 124 -10.96 -4.78 -9.39
C ALA A 124 -10.44 -3.35 -9.22
N ARG A 125 -9.72 -3.07 -8.12
CA ARG A 125 -9.10 -1.77 -7.87
C ARG A 125 -7.93 -1.49 -8.82
N ALA A 126 -7.09 -2.48 -9.10
CA ALA A 126 -6.01 -2.37 -10.08
C ALA A 126 -6.55 -2.14 -11.50
N TRP A 127 -7.65 -2.80 -11.85
CA TRP A 127 -8.33 -2.65 -13.13
C TRP A 127 -9.01 -1.28 -13.27
N GLY A 128 -9.63 -0.77 -12.20
CA GLY A 128 -10.17 0.60 -12.13
C GLY A 128 -9.10 1.68 -12.34
N LYS A 129 -7.92 1.50 -11.73
CA LYS A 129 -6.75 2.38 -11.91
C LYS A 129 -6.20 2.32 -13.34
N ALA A 130 -6.08 1.11 -13.91
CA ALA A 130 -5.59 0.91 -15.28
C ALA A 130 -6.55 1.49 -16.34
N ARG A 131 -7.84 1.57 -16.05
CA ARG A 131 -8.86 2.17 -16.93
C ARG A 131 -9.14 3.65 -16.65
N GLY A 132 -8.43 4.28 -15.70
CA GLY A 132 -8.55 5.71 -15.41
C GLY A 132 -9.91 6.12 -14.80
N VAL A 133 -10.63 5.17 -14.20
CA VAL A 133 -11.96 5.41 -13.61
C VAL A 133 -11.86 5.94 -12.17
N GLU A 134 -10.75 5.67 -11.48
CA GLU A 134 -10.39 6.34 -10.22
C GLU A 134 -9.37 7.45 -10.50
N ARG A 135 -9.75 8.71 -10.26
CA ARG A 135 -8.84 9.87 -10.15
C ARG A 135 -8.48 10.12 -8.70
#